data_AF-A0A8J2I9X2-F1
#
_entry.id   AF-A0A8J2I9X2-F1
#
_cell.length_a   1.000
_cell.length_b   1.000
_cell.length_c   1.000
_cell.angle_alpha   90.00
_cell.angle_beta   90.00
_cell.angle_gamma   90.00
#
_symmetry.space_group_name_H-M   'P 1'
#
loop_
_entity.id
_entity.type
_entity.pdbx_description
1 polymer ?
#
loop_
_entity_poly.entity_id
_entity_poly.type
_entity_poly.pdbx_seq_one_letter_code
_entity_poly.pdbx_strand_id
1 'polypeptide(L)'
;MFQFSSLVSNPFASRSTPPEAPPEPSNVSEEAATGPNPFPFLGLPLELREQIYSIYFNPSDHLVRSTELEAKGFFGGVYHWDFDLLRVNRQVYEEAKKVWRRENVFVKVATPWPSAGMYRVYLMATEGVPELLELTATTLSGIRGRLLVNHISSEGLVPIVCTDARADAFTSYHAVVQITAPFHGVVPEHMVVMLVDDLHLFTKTWYYSALSYPMLNERLSTTFVLRNPYVEPNDEEEDAQGEQEGLGIPVALQRKLLLPFEHVKGLHSISIHGYSPTVREELARLQAKPIPTLRESVESATDFMLAGDAVLASSNADTNNNDNPDAQAANEEAALQALELYRKAFHAIHILIHGRTRRVLADDFFHDSITSGRYAGQTGITVRVVLRLKLVSRTIAAYNKLGQWGEAAFWGFRTVQILQESFNTDFEHFLTDFIEGSDAGWVYVRTGIAFWHMERDKEAWLGELISYADEPVAESGRLWVAARRFVKSAARADVRKELQGYGVPQAMINLFGDVATRDEVVESTVADDGSSTSED
;
A
#
# COMPACT_ATOMS: atom_id res chain seq x y z
N MET A 1 46.53 40.00 64.91
CA MET A 1 45.23 39.99 65.62
C MET A 1 44.78 38.53 65.74
N PHE A 2 44.84 38.01 66.98
CA PHE A 2 44.28 36.77 67.59
C PHE A 2 43.90 35.57 66.69
N GLN A 3 44.62 34.43 66.72
CA GLN A 3 44.62 33.26 67.66
C GLN A 3 43.59 32.16 67.30
N PHE A 4 44.08 30.96 66.89
CA PHE A 4 43.94 29.60 67.54
C PHE A 4 42.54 28.96 67.37
N SER A 5 42.25 27.66 67.23
CA SER A 5 42.91 26.33 67.29
C SER A 5 41.82 25.30 66.85
N SER A 6 42.03 24.35 65.92
CA SER A 6 42.50 22.95 66.08
C SER A 6 41.61 21.96 66.87
N LEU A 7 41.44 20.77 66.27
CA LEU A 7 41.30 19.40 66.85
C LEU A 7 39.91 18.71 66.88
N VAL A 8 39.72 17.87 65.86
CA VAL A 8 39.37 16.44 65.86
C VAL A 8 39.21 15.77 67.25
N SER A 9 38.12 15.03 67.48
CA SER A 9 38.12 13.55 67.66
C SER A 9 36.76 12.97 68.05
N ASN A 10 36.47 11.84 67.42
CA ASN A 10 35.48 10.80 67.72
C ASN A 10 35.57 10.35 69.20
N PRO A 11 34.50 9.84 69.85
CA PRO A 11 34.36 8.37 69.87
C PRO A 11 32.94 7.81 70.13
N PHE A 12 32.66 6.64 69.54
CA PHE A 12 31.73 5.66 70.10
C PHE A 12 32.37 4.97 71.31
N ALA A 13 31.68 4.92 72.46
CA ALA A 13 31.66 3.76 73.37
C ALA A 13 30.69 3.95 74.56
N SER A 14 29.61 3.17 74.54
CA SER A 14 29.11 2.32 75.64
C SER A 14 28.59 2.96 76.95
N ARG A 15 27.29 2.75 77.25
CA ARG A 15 26.78 1.76 78.24
C ARG A 15 25.28 1.95 78.57
N SER A 16 24.47 0.97 78.16
CA SER A 16 23.47 0.20 78.92
C SER A 16 22.75 0.78 80.16
N THR A 17 21.40 0.89 80.09
CA THR A 17 20.40 0.31 81.02
C THR A 17 18.95 0.48 80.46
N PRO A 18 17.96 -0.34 80.90
CA PRO A 18 16.85 -0.89 80.09
C PRO A 18 15.49 -0.11 80.20
N PRO A 19 14.43 -0.53 79.47
CA PRO A 19 13.40 0.35 78.88
C PRO A 19 12.16 0.56 79.76
N GLU A 20 11.49 1.69 79.54
CA GLU A 20 10.10 1.91 79.93
C GLU A 20 9.22 1.60 78.71
N ALA A 21 8.23 0.72 78.89
CA ALA A 21 7.37 0.22 77.83
C ALA A 21 6.47 1.33 77.25
N PRO A 22 6.39 1.51 75.91
CA PRO A 22 5.39 2.35 75.29
C PRO A 22 4.03 1.62 75.17
N PRO A 23 2.90 2.35 75.20
CA PRO A 23 1.57 1.76 75.16
C PRO A 23 1.25 1.16 73.78
N GLU A 24 0.42 0.12 73.80
CA GLU A 24 -0.08 -0.59 72.63
C GLU A 24 -0.68 0.37 71.59
N PRO A 25 -0.35 0.22 70.30
CA PRO A 25 -1.01 0.95 69.25
C PRO A 25 -2.45 0.44 69.07
N SER A 26 -3.37 1.41 69.14
CA SER A 26 -4.75 1.30 68.72
C SER A 26 -4.88 0.62 67.35
N ASN A 27 -5.66 -0.47 67.30
CA ASN A 27 -6.14 -1.14 66.10
C ASN A 27 -6.76 -0.13 65.13
N VAL A 28 -5.95 0.34 64.18
CA VAL A 28 -6.46 0.93 62.94
C VAL A 28 -6.84 -0.26 62.08
N SER A 29 -8.14 -0.43 61.88
CA SER A 29 -8.70 -1.44 61.00
C SER A 29 -8.05 -1.32 59.61
N GLU A 30 -7.21 -2.30 59.26
CA GLU A 30 -6.81 -2.59 57.90
C GLU A 30 -8.04 -3.02 57.10
N GLU A 31 -8.85 -2.06 56.66
CA GLU A 31 -9.59 -2.23 55.41
C GLU A 31 -8.56 -2.11 54.27
N ALA A 32 -7.75 -3.16 54.15
CA ALA A 32 -6.91 -3.41 53.00
C ALA A 32 -7.82 -3.47 51.78
N ALA A 33 -7.57 -2.55 50.85
CA ALA A 33 -8.14 -2.55 49.52
C ALA A 33 -8.01 -3.97 48.91
N THR A 34 -9.12 -4.71 48.90
CA THR A 34 -9.22 -6.01 48.23
C THR A 34 -9.22 -5.77 46.73
N GLY A 35 -8.04 -5.51 46.17
CA GLY A 35 -7.83 -5.64 44.73
C GLY A 35 -8.22 -7.06 44.28
N PRO A 36 -8.66 -7.23 43.03
CA PRO A 36 -8.98 -8.55 42.51
C PRO A 36 -7.80 -9.50 42.72
N ASN A 37 -8.08 -10.70 43.27
CA ASN A 37 -7.07 -11.73 43.43
C ASN A 37 -6.36 -11.96 42.09
N PRO A 38 -5.01 -11.99 42.06
CA PRO A 38 -4.27 -12.15 40.81
C PRO A 38 -4.62 -13.50 40.16
N PHE A 39 -4.85 -13.47 38.86
CA PHE A 39 -5.15 -14.67 38.09
C PHE A 39 -3.97 -15.66 38.15
N PRO A 40 -4.19 -16.95 38.51
CA PRO A 40 -3.12 -17.93 38.68
C PRO A 40 -2.62 -18.47 37.33
N PHE A 41 -1.94 -17.63 36.55
CA PHE A 41 -1.50 -17.94 35.19
C PHE A 41 -0.65 -19.21 35.09
N LEU A 42 0.30 -19.41 36.01
CA LEU A 42 1.14 -20.62 36.05
C LEU A 42 0.37 -21.88 36.49
N GLY A 43 -0.84 -21.73 37.01
CA GLY A 43 -1.75 -22.84 37.31
C GLY A 43 -2.48 -23.39 36.08
N LEU A 44 -2.41 -22.71 34.94
CA LEU A 44 -2.94 -23.24 33.68
C LEU A 44 -2.12 -24.42 33.16
N PRO A 45 -2.70 -25.34 32.37
CA PRO A 45 -1.93 -26.28 31.56
C PRO A 45 -0.99 -25.55 30.58
N LEU A 46 0.13 -26.18 30.23
CA LEU A 46 1.13 -25.61 29.32
C LEU A 46 0.50 -25.23 27.97
N GLU A 47 -0.41 -26.06 27.47
CA GLU A 47 -1.08 -25.88 26.18
C GLU A 47 -1.89 -24.57 26.14
N LEU A 48 -2.57 -24.23 27.24
CA LEU A 48 -3.32 -22.97 27.34
C LEU A 48 -2.37 -21.78 27.47
N ARG A 49 -1.26 -21.92 28.18
CA ARG A 49 -0.23 -20.86 28.22
C ARG A 49 0.39 -20.64 26.84
N GLU A 50 0.69 -21.71 26.10
CA GLU A 50 1.20 -21.60 24.74
C GLU A 50 0.20 -20.88 23.82
N GLN A 51 -1.10 -21.17 23.91
CA GLN A 51 -2.13 -20.44 23.16
C GLN A 51 -2.16 -18.95 23.51
N ILE A 52 -2.03 -18.61 24.79
CA ILE A 52 -1.97 -17.20 25.24
C ILE A 52 -0.73 -16.53 24.65
N TYR A 53 0.44 -17.20 24.65
CA TYR A 53 1.64 -16.68 24.01
C TYR A 53 1.47 -16.52 22.49
N SER A 54 0.79 -17.45 21.81
CA SER A 54 0.52 -17.36 20.37
C SER A 54 -0.32 -16.13 20.02
N ILE A 55 -1.37 -15.87 20.81
CA ILE A 55 -2.20 -14.66 20.66
C ILE A 55 -1.35 -13.43 20.96
N TYR A 56 -0.60 -13.44 22.07
CA TYR A 56 0.25 -12.32 22.47
C TYR A 56 1.31 -11.98 21.41
N PHE A 57 1.85 -12.98 20.71
CA PHE A 57 2.88 -12.80 19.69
C PHE A 57 2.35 -12.80 18.24
N ASN A 58 1.05 -12.64 18.02
CA ASN A 58 0.50 -12.56 16.67
C ASN A 58 0.93 -11.25 15.99
N PRO A 59 1.70 -11.29 14.88
CA PRO A 59 2.16 -10.07 14.19
C PRO A 59 1.07 -9.05 13.88
N SER A 60 -0.13 -9.52 13.55
CA SER A 60 -1.23 -8.66 13.12
C SER A 60 -1.63 -7.63 14.19
N ASP A 61 -1.46 -7.99 15.47
CA ASP A 61 -1.83 -7.14 16.61
C ASP A 61 -0.74 -6.11 16.95
N HIS A 62 0.48 -6.30 16.43
CA HIS A 62 1.64 -5.44 16.71
C HIS A 62 2.01 -4.55 15.52
N LEU A 63 1.34 -4.67 14.38
CA LEU A 63 1.59 -3.82 13.23
C LEU A 63 0.99 -2.43 13.45
N VAL A 64 1.83 -1.46 13.82
CA VAL A 64 1.41 -0.06 13.94
C VAL A 64 1.49 0.60 12.57
N ARG A 65 0.32 0.93 12.03
CA ARG A 65 0.19 1.65 10.76
C ARG A 65 0.24 3.16 10.98
N SER A 66 0.88 3.88 10.05
CA SER A 66 0.91 5.34 10.09
C SER A 66 -0.26 5.89 9.28
N THR A 67 -1.22 6.52 9.97
CA THR A 67 -2.40 7.14 9.35
C THR A 67 -2.02 8.23 8.34
N GLU A 68 -0.96 9.00 8.61
CA GLU A 68 -0.44 10.03 7.69
C GLU A 68 0.13 9.43 6.41
N LEU A 69 0.85 8.31 6.53
CA LEU A 69 1.43 7.61 5.39
C LEU A 69 0.35 6.89 4.59
N GLU A 70 -0.61 6.26 5.26
CA GLU A 70 -1.79 5.65 4.63
C GLU A 70 -2.61 6.67 3.84
N ALA A 71 -2.84 7.88 4.39
CA ALA A 71 -3.52 8.97 3.69
C ALA A 71 -2.76 9.39 2.41
N LYS A 72 -1.42 9.35 2.44
CA LYS A 72 -0.57 9.58 1.27
C LYS A 72 -0.51 8.39 0.33
N GLY A 73 -1.12 7.27 0.69
CA GLY A 73 -1.22 6.04 -0.07
C GLY A 73 -0.13 5.01 0.20
N PHE A 74 0.68 5.18 1.24
CA PHE A 74 1.73 4.23 1.63
C PHE A 74 1.10 3.19 2.57
N PHE A 75 1.34 1.91 2.31
CA PHE A 75 0.71 0.83 3.06
C PHE A 75 1.75 -0.03 3.76
N GLY A 76 1.91 0.15 5.05
CA GLY A 76 2.90 -0.56 5.82
C GLY A 76 2.87 -0.10 7.25
N GLY A 77 3.83 -0.57 8.03
CA GLY A 77 3.89 -0.21 9.43
C GLY A 77 5.21 -0.60 10.03
N VAL A 78 5.34 -0.26 11.30
CA VAL A 78 6.44 -0.73 12.13
C VAL A 78 5.83 -1.71 13.12
N TYR A 79 6.43 -2.89 13.22
CA TYR A 79 6.03 -3.81 14.27
C TYR A 79 6.48 -3.26 15.63
N HIS A 80 5.52 -3.07 16.53
CA HIS A 80 5.77 -2.65 17.89
C HIS A 80 5.47 -3.78 18.86
N TRP A 81 6.49 -4.59 19.12
CA TRP A 81 6.39 -5.71 20.05
C TRP A 81 6.65 -5.25 21.49
N ASP A 82 5.76 -5.67 22.38
CA ASP A 82 6.00 -5.61 23.83
C ASP A 82 6.65 -6.91 24.30
N PHE A 83 7.84 -6.82 24.89
CA PHE A 83 8.59 -7.96 25.43
C PHE A 83 8.63 -8.00 26.96
N ASP A 84 7.82 -7.18 27.65
CA ASP A 84 7.78 -7.19 29.12
C ASP A 84 7.33 -8.55 29.68
N LEU A 85 6.48 -9.29 28.93
CA LEU A 85 6.13 -10.67 29.24
C LEU A 85 7.36 -11.59 29.40
N LEU A 86 8.38 -11.41 28.55
CA LEU A 86 9.61 -12.22 28.58
C LEU A 86 10.47 -11.95 29.82
N ARG A 87 10.16 -10.89 30.58
CA ARG A 87 10.92 -10.47 31.76
C ARG A 87 10.26 -10.89 33.08
N VAL A 88 9.07 -11.49 33.03
CA VAL A 88 8.28 -11.84 34.22
C VAL A 88 8.99 -12.88 35.08
N ASN A 89 9.34 -14.04 34.51
CA ASN A 89 10.14 -15.07 35.16
C ASN A 89 10.76 -16.04 34.14
N ARG A 90 11.66 -16.91 34.60
CA ARG A 90 12.37 -17.86 33.74
C ARG A 90 11.45 -18.85 33.01
N GLN A 91 10.42 -19.37 33.68
CA GLN A 91 9.49 -20.32 33.05
C GLN A 91 8.72 -19.67 31.91
N VAL A 92 8.15 -18.49 32.16
CA VAL A 92 7.45 -17.69 31.14
C VAL A 92 8.39 -17.36 29.99
N TYR A 93 9.61 -16.93 30.29
CA TYR A 93 10.62 -16.65 29.26
C TYR A 93 10.87 -17.85 28.33
N GLU A 94 11.16 -19.04 28.86
CA GLU A 94 11.46 -20.22 28.03
C GLU A 94 10.25 -20.67 27.21
N GLU A 95 9.07 -20.73 27.82
CA GLU A 95 7.84 -21.14 27.13
C GLU A 95 7.46 -20.12 26.04
N ALA A 96 7.42 -18.83 26.38
CA ALA A 96 7.04 -17.75 25.48
C ALA A 96 8.06 -17.60 24.33
N LYS A 97 9.36 -17.70 24.61
CA LYS A 97 10.41 -17.67 23.59
C LYS A 97 10.30 -18.81 22.60
N LYS A 98 9.92 -20.01 23.06
CA LYS A 98 9.69 -21.17 22.19
C LYS A 98 8.51 -20.90 21.23
N VAL A 99 7.40 -20.36 21.74
CA VAL A 99 6.24 -19.98 20.91
C VAL A 99 6.61 -18.86 19.93
N TRP A 100 7.26 -17.80 20.41
CA TRP A 100 7.74 -16.68 19.61
C TRP A 100 8.52 -17.17 18.39
N ARG A 101 9.54 -18.00 18.59
CA ARG A 101 10.38 -18.48 17.49
C ARG A 101 9.61 -19.41 16.54
N ARG A 102 8.74 -20.27 17.08
CA ARG A 102 7.92 -21.21 16.29
C ARG A 102 7.02 -20.47 15.30
N GLU A 103 6.42 -19.36 15.73
CA GLU A 103 5.37 -18.68 14.98
C GLU A 103 5.87 -17.47 14.18
N ASN A 104 6.99 -16.87 14.60
CA ASN A 104 7.56 -15.70 13.94
C ASN A 104 8.86 -16.07 13.22
N VAL A 105 8.82 -16.04 11.90
CA VAL A 105 9.96 -16.29 11.03
C VAL A 105 10.46 -14.97 10.48
N PHE A 106 11.76 -14.72 10.61
CA PHE A 106 12.38 -13.47 10.21
C PHE A 106 13.41 -13.64 9.11
N VAL A 107 13.51 -12.61 8.27
CA VAL A 107 14.52 -12.49 7.22
C VAL A 107 15.31 -11.21 7.45
N LYS A 108 16.64 -11.32 7.35
CA LYS A 108 17.54 -10.19 7.30
C LYS A 108 17.86 -9.83 5.86
N VAL A 109 17.79 -8.54 5.55
CA VAL A 109 18.27 -8.00 4.28
C VAL A 109 19.43 -7.05 4.57
N ALA A 110 20.60 -7.39 4.07
CA ALA A 110 21.81 -6.57 4.08
C ALA A 110 21.91 -5.83 2.75
N THR A 111 22.21 -4.54 2.79
CA THR A 111 22.10 -3.67 1.62
C THR A 111 23.10 -2.51 1.68
N PRO A 112 23.67 -2.09 0.53
CA PRO A 112 24.81 -1.17 0.50
C PRO A 112 24.48 0.29 0.74
N TRP A 113 23.26 0.59 1.15
CA TRP A 113 22.79 1.94 1.21
C TRP A 113 21.87 2.11 2.45
N PRO A 114 21.61 3.34 2.98
CA PRO A 114 20.70 3.63 4.11
C PRO A 114 19.15 3.48 3.92
N SER A 115 18.55 4.26 3.03
CA SER A 115 17.19 4.18 2.48
C SER A 115 16.80 2.91 1.66
N ALA A 116 17.10 1.69 2.13
CA ALA A 116 17.17 0.46 1.28
C ALA A 116 15.84 -0.24 1.10
N GLY A 117 14.94 0.62 0.68
CA GLY A 117 13.62 0.42 0.16
C GLY A 117 13.49 1.55 -0.84
N MET A 118 14.37 1.47 -1.84
CA MET A 118 14.29 2.09 -3.17
C MET A 118 15.11 3.32 -3.54
N TYR A 119 15.94 3.95 -2.69
CA TYR A 119 16.75 5.17 -3.03
C TYR A 119 16.32 5.98 -4.24
N ARG A 120 15.15 6.60 -4.09
CA ARG A 120 14.91 8.00 -4.38
C ARG A 120 16.13 8.77 -4.91
N VAL A 121 16.17 8.94 -6.24
CA VAL A 121 16.90 10.00 -6.96
C VAL A 121 18.44 9.84 -6.91
N TYR A 122 19.13 10.12 -8.01
CA TYR A 122 20.60 10.17 -8.18
C TYR A 122 21.31 8.93 -8.77
N LEU A 123 20.96 8.60 -10.01
CA LEU A 123 21.95 8.92 -11.05
C LEU A 123 21.95 10.45 -11.17
N MET A 124 22.90 11.13 -10.51
CA MET A 124 23.33 12.44 -11.02
C MET A 124 23.97 12.18 -12.38
N ALA A 125 23.14 12.04 -13.39
CA ALA A 125 23.53 12.44 -14.73
C ALA A 125 23.37 13.96 -14.75
N THR A 126 24.49 14.64 -14.99
CA THR A 126 24.67 16.05 -15.31
C THR A 126 24.88 17.04 -14.15
N GLU A 127 25.84 17.91 -14.41
CA GLU A 127 26.51 18.88 -13.54
C GLU A 127 25.58 20.03 -13.09
N GLY A 128 25.74 20.51 -11.84
CA GLY A 128 25.11 21.73 -11.29
C GLY A 128 23.61 21.58 -10.94
N VAL A 129 23.06 21.94 -9.79
CA VAL A 129 23.24 23.10 -8.90
C VAL A 129 22.66 22.71 -7.51
N PRO A 130 23.27 23.11 -6.37
CA PRO A 130 22.73 22.82 -5.04
C PRO A 130 22.01 24.04 -4.46
N GLU A 131 20.70 24.17 -4.63
CA GLU A 131 19.94 25.25 -3.98
C GLU A 131 18.45 24.91 -3.83
N LEU A 132 18.10 24.01 -2.90
CA LEU A 132 16.71 23.85 -2.40
C LEU A 132 16.61 22.99 -1.12
N LEU A 133 17.52 23.21 -0.17
CA LEU A 133 17.44 22.60 1.18
C LEU A 133 17.51 23.61 2.34
N GLU A 134 17.36 24.90 2.07
CA GLU A 134 17.25 25.92 3.11
C GLU A 134 15.88 26.59 3.08
N LEU A 135 14.85 25.91 3.59
CA LEU A 135 13.60 26.53 4.04
C LEU A 135 12.80 25.51 4.87
N THR A 136 13.28 25.22 6.08
CA THR A 136 12.49 24.73 7.25
C THR A 136 13.37 24.50 8.51
N ALA A 137 14.57 25.10 8.60
CA ALA A 137 15.45 24.95 9.76
C ALA A 137 15.39 26.08 10.80
N THR A 138 14.46 27.03 10.68
CA THR A 138 14.44 28.22 11.56
C THR A 138 13.08 28.45 12.21
N THR A 139 12.65 27.51 13.06
CA THR A 139 12.06 27.82 14.39
C THR A 139 11.69 26.52 15.10
N LEU A 140 12.59 26.05 15.96
CA LEU A 140 12.33 25.56 17.33
C LEU A 140 13.57 24.79 17.81
N SER A 141 14.35 25.49 18.62
CA SER A 141 15.45 24.93 19.38
C SER A 141 14.96 23.85 20.34
N GLY A 142 15.61 22.69 20.31
CA GLY A 142 15.85 21.92 21.54
C GLY A 142 15.10 20.60 21.72
N ILE A 143 15.10 19.69 20.74
CA ILE A 143 15.05 18.24 21.03
C ILE A 143 16.05 17.51 20.14
N ARG A 144 16.94 16.76 20.79
CA ARG A 144 18.00 15.92 20.19
C ARG A 144 17.41 14.80 19.33
N GLY A 145 17.89 14.71 18.08
CA GLY A 145 18.20 13.47 17.36
C GLY A 145 17.07 12.50 17.03
N ARG A 146 16.53 12.56 15.80
CA ARG A 146 15.94 11.43 15.05
C ARG A 146 15.49 11.93 13.67
N LEU A 147 16.42 12.02 12.73
CA LEU A 147 16.12 12.37 11.34
C LEU A 147 17.14 11.67 10.44
N LEU A 148 17.13 10.34 10.42
CA LEU A 148 17.89 9.54 9.46
C LEU A 148 17.20 8.18 9.33
N VAL A 149 17.04 7.75 8.08
CA VAL A 149 16.45 6.48 7.60
C VAL A 149 14.92 6.41 7.59
N ASN A 150 14.28 7.01 6.57
CA ASN A 150 12.85 6.82 6.29
C ASN A 150 12.58 6.89 4.77
N HIS A 151 13.06 5.93 3.97
CA HIS A 151 12.52 5.73 2.60
C HIS A 151 11.87 4.36 2.37
N ILE A 152 12.38 3.26 2.96
CA ILE A 152 11.62 1.97 2.98
C ILE A 152 10.27 2.16 3.68
N SER A 153 10.26 2.91 4.79
CA SER A 153 9.07 3.20 5.59
C SER A 153 8.24 4.34 5.02
N SER A 154 8.85 5.33 4.33
CA SER A 154 8.09 6.43 3.73
C SER A 154 7.51 6.09 2.37
N GLU A 155 8.10 5.15 1.63
CA GLU A 155 7.55 4.56 0.40
C GLU A 155 6.81 3.25 0.69
N GLY A 156 7.14 2.64 1.83
CA GLY A 156 6.21 2.22 2.87
C GLY A 156 5.37 1.00 2.60
N LEU A 157 5.66 0.19 1.58
CA LEU A 157 4.89 -1.02 1.26
C LEU A 157 5.26 -2.24 2.11
N VAL A 158 6.34 -2.16 2.89
CA VAL A 158 6.95 -3.31 3.56
C VAL A 158 7.02 -3.03 5.06
N PRO A 159 6.27 -3.79 5.89
CA PRO A 159 6.44 -3.75 7.33
C PRO A 159 7.87 -4.10 7.76
N ILE A 160 8.43 -3.28 8.65
CA ILE A 160 9.78 -3.48 9.19
C ILE A 160 9.70 -3.81 10.68
N VAL A 161 10.51 -4.79 11.11
CA VAL A 161 10.67 -5.15 12.52
C VAL A 161 11.73 -4.24 13.17
N CYS A 162 12.93 -4.18 12.58
CA CYS A 162 13.99 -3.28 13.04
C CYS A 162 15.05 -3.03 11.96
N THR A 163 15.90 -2.03 12.17
CA THR A 163 17.00 -1.66 11.25
C THR A 163 18.34 -1.48 11.98
N ASP A 164 19.41 -1.49 11.21
CA ASP A 164 20.79 -1.13 11.55
C ASP A 164 21.26 -1.80 12.85
N ALA A 165 21.79 -1.06 13.82
CA ALA A 165 22.34 -1.62 15.06
C ALA A 165 21.41 -2.62 15.78
N ARG A 166 20.08 -2.44 15.70
CA ARG A 166 19.13 -3.41 16.26
C ARG A 166 18.98 -4.64 15.37
N ALA A 167 18.99 -4.45 14.06
CA ALA A 167 19.02 -5.55 13.10
C ALA A 167 20.33 -6.34 13.20
N ASP A 168 21.48 -5.70 13.43
CA ASP A 168 22.77 -6.37 13.62
C ASP A 168 22.73 -7.30 14.84
N ALA A 169 22.24 -6.78 15.98
CA ALA A 169 22.07 -7.53 17.22
C ALA A 169 20.99 -8.62 17.14
N PHE A 170 20.12 -8.61 16.12
CA PHE A 170 19.02 -9.56 15.99
C PHE A 170 19.54 -10.95 15.57
N THR A 171 19.36 -11.98 16.38
CA THR A 171 19.92 -13.32 16.09
C THR A 171 18.91 -14.36 15.65
N SER A 172 17.61 -14.11 15.88
CA SER A 172 16.54 -15.08 15.64
C SER A 172 15.95 -14.97 14.23
N TYR A 173 16.77 -15.18 13.20
CA TYR A 173 16.36 -15.12 11.79
C TYR A 173 16.72 -16.41 11.04
N HIS A 174 15.96 -16.72 10.00
CA HIS A 174 16.09 -17.96 9.22
C HIS A 174 16.80 -17.76 7.89
N ALA A 175 16.90 -16.52 7.41
CA ALA A 175 17.62 -16.21 6.18
C ALA A 175 18.31 -14.85 6.25
N VAL A 176 19.44 -14.75 5.54
CA VAL A 176 20.07 -13.47 5.20
C VAL A 176 20.08 -13.34 3.68
N VAL A 177 19.69 -12.16 3.19
CA VAL A 177 19.82 -11.75 1.80
C VAL A 177 20.79 -10.59 1.77
N GLN A 178 21.97 -10.79 1.19
CA GLN A 178 22.96 -9.73 1.04
C GLN A 178 22.92 -9.20 -0.37
N ILE A 179 22.71 -7.90 -0.51
CA ILE A 179 22.70 -7.18 -1.79
C ILE A 179 24.01 -6.41 -1.87
N THR A 180 24.74 -6.58 -2.97
CA THR A 180 26.01 -5.87 -3.21
C THR A 180 26.01 -5.24 -4.60
N ALA A 181 26.82 -4.20 -4.77
CA ALA A 181 27.02 -3.53 -6.06
C ALA A 181 28.51 -3.63 -6.45
N PRO A 182 28.97 -4.79 -6.98
CA PRO A 182 30.40 -5.09 -7.14
C PRO A 182 31.13 -4.05 -8.00
N PHE A 183 30.48 -3.50 -9.02
CA PHE A 183 31.05 -2.47 -9.90
C PHE A 183 31.35 -1.13 -9.23
N HIS A 184 30.73 -0.85 -8.07
CA HIS A 184 30.92 0.39 -7.32
C HIS A 184 31.78 0.18 -6.07
N GLY A 185 32.25 -1.06 -5.82
CA GLY A 185 32.99 -1.41 -4.60
C GLY A 185 32.18 -1.24 -3.31
N VAL A 186 30.84 -1.16 -3.41
CA VAL A 186 29.99 -0.89 -2.25
C VAL A 186 29.57 -2.20 -1.59
N VAL A 187 29.87 -2.29 -0.29
CA VAL A 187 29.51 -3.42 0.57
C VAL A 187 28.22 -3.12 1.33
N PRO A 188 27.50 -4.14 1.84
CA PRO A 188 26.31 -3.92 2.64
C PRO A 188 26.64 -3.16 3.93
N GLU A 189 26.13 -1.94 4.07
CA GLU A 189 26.33 -1.09 5.27
C GLU A 189 25.09 -1.07 6.16
N HIS A 190 23.93 -1.47 5.63
CA HIS A 190 22.66 -1.39 6.31
C HIS A 190 21.96 -2.73 6.39
N MET A 191 21.21 -2.91 7.47
CA MET A 191 20.55 -4.16 7.80
C MET A 191 19.10 -3.89 8.16
N VAL A 192 18.20 -4.71 7.62
CA VAL A 192 16.76 -4.63 7.89
C VAL A 192 16.26 -6.02 8.25
N VAL A 193 15.41 -6.10 9.28
CA VAL A 193 14.69 -7.31 9.66
C VAL A 193 13.23 -7.15 9.29
N MET A 194 12.67 -8.14 8.62
CA MET A 194 11.25 -8.24 8.28
C MET A 194 10.71 -9.64 8.60
N LEU A 195 9.40 -9.77 8.74
CA LEU A 195 8.75 -11.07 8.80
C LEU A 195 8.78 -11.73 7.42
N VAL A 196 8.84 -13.05 7.39
CA VAL A 196 8.81 -13.81 6.14
C VAL A 196 7.52 -13.57 5.35
N ASP A 197 6.39 -13.33 6.04
CA ASP A 197 5.11 -13.10 5.40
C ASP A 197 5.07 -11.75 4.67
N ASP A 198 5.93 -10.79 5.04
CA ASP A 198 6.06 -9.48 4.38
C ASP A 198 7.16 -9.46 3.30
N LEU A 199 7.99 -10.50 3.20
CA LEU A 199 9.12 -10.55 2.25
C LEU A 199 8.67 -10.35 0.80
N HIS A 200 7.48 -10.84 0.44
CA HIS A 200 6.92 -10.67 -0.90
C HIS A 200 6.64 -9.19 -1.25
N LEU A 201 6.37 -8.34 -0.26
CA LEU A 201 6.18 -6.90 -0.47
C LEU A 201 7.53 -6.24 -0.83
N PHE A 202 8.61 -6.68 -0.18
CA PHE A 202 9.96 -6.23 -0.49
C PHE A 202 10.38 -6.62 -1.91
N THR A 203 10.21 -7.88 -2.30
CA THR A 203 10.61 -8.33 -3.64
C THR A 203 9.74 -7.74 -4.74
N LYS A 204 8.45 -7.48 -4.48
CA LYS A 204 7.56 -6.75 -5.38
C LYS A 204 7.99 -5.30 -5.58
N THR A 205 8.43 -4.66 -4.50
CA THR A 205 8.97 -3.30 -4.51
C THR A 205 10.26 -3.23 -5.36
N TRP A 206 11.16 -4.19 -5.19
CA TRP A 206 12.34 -4.34 -6.03
C TRP A 206 11.96 -4.55 -7.50
N TYR A 207 11.03 -5.46 -7.80
CA TYR A 207 10.56 -5.72 -9.17
C TYR A 207 10.19 -4.43 -9.92
N TYR A 208 9.35 -3.58 -9.34
CA TYR A 208 8.96 -2.32 -10.00
C TYR A 208 10.11 -1.30 -10.10
N SER A 209 11.05 -1.33 -9.16
CA SER A 209 12.27 -0.51 -9.24
C SER A 209 13.12 -0.93 -10.44
N ALA A 210 13.31 -2.23 -10.65
CA ALA A 210 14.09 -2.74 -11.78
C ALA A 210 13.45 -2.41 -13.14
N LEU A 211 12.12 -2.29 -13.18
CA LEU A 211 11.42 -1.83 -14.38
C LEU A 211 11.58 -0.33 -14.64
N SER A 212 11.69 0.47 -13.58
CA SER A 212 11.96 1.90 -13.70
C SER A 212 13.42 2.15 -14.10
N TYR A 213 14.31 1.24 -13.71
CA TYR A 213 15.76 1.36 -13.92
C TYR A 213 16.31 0.09 -14.58
N PRO A 214 16.27 -0.02 -15.92
CA PRO A 214 16.62 -1.25 -16.64
C PRO A 214 18.03 -1.79 -16.34
N MET A 215 18.97 -0.92 -15.98
CA MET A 215 20.37 -1.28 -15.66
C MET A 215 20.60 -1.57 -14.17
N LEU A 216 19.57 -1.51 -13.33
CA LEU A 216 19.69 -1.67 -11.89
C LEU A 216 20.23 -3.05 -11.56
N ASN A 217 19.49 -4.10 -11.92
CA ASN A 217 19.82 -5.46 -11.52
C ASN A 217 21.12 -5.96 -12.14
N GLU A 218 21.45 -5.53 -13.36
CA GLU A 218 22.72 -5.89 -14.03
C GLU A 218 23.96 -5.43 -13.25
N ARG A 219 23.78 -4.51 -12.31
CA ARG A 219 24.84 -3.97 -11.44
C ARG A 219 24.80 -4.55 -10.03
N LEU A 220 23.82 -5.39 -9.71
CA LEU A 220 23.60 -5.95 -8.38
C LEU A 220 23.86 -7.44 -8.34
N SER A 221 24.49 -7.85 -7.25
CA SER A 221 24.71 -9.25 -6.89
C SER A 221 23.96 -9.55 -5.59
N THR A 222 23.45 -10.78 -5.48
CA THR A 222 22.74 -11.23 -4.28
C THR A 222 23.28 -12.53 -3.73
N THR A 223 23.51 -12.57 -2.42
CA THR A 223 23.86 -13.80 -1.69
C THR A 223 22.75 -14.15 -0.72
N PHE A 224 22.19 -15.35 -0.88
CA PHE A 224 21.16 -15.91 -0.01
C PHE A 224 21.80 -16.95 0.91
N VAL A 225 21.63 -16.79 2.22
CA VAL A 225 22.17 -17.71 3.22
C VAL A 225 21.03 -18.19 4.09
N LEU A 226 20.75 -19.51 4.07
CA LEU A 226 19.83 -20.13 5.01
C LEU A 226 20.53 -20.27 6.37
N ARG A 227 19.77 -20.04 7.44
CA ARG A 227 20.24 -20.23 8.82
C ARG A 227 19.19 -21.02 9.61
N ASN A 228 19.67 -21.84 10.53
CA ASN A 228 18.82 -22.41 11.57
C ASN A 228 19.05 -21.68 12.91
N PRO A 229 18.14 -20.81 13.37
CA PRO A 229 18.30 -20.08 14.63
C PRO A 229 18.05 -20.95 15.89
N TYR A 230 17.73 -22.24 15.70
CA TYR A 230 17.45 -23.18 16.78
C TYR A 230 18.66 -24.05 17.17
N VAL A 231 19.69 -24.10 16.31
CA VAL A 231 20.91 -24.86 16.58
C VAL A 231 21.90 -23.92 17.27
N GLU A 232 22.48 -24.37 18.39
CA GLU A 232 23.52 -23.60 19.07
C GLU A 232 24.85 -23.73 18.31
N PRO A 233 25.69 -22.66 18.25
CA PRO A 233 26.94 -22.69 17.48
C PRO A 233 27.90 -23.82 17.88
N ASN A 234 27.79 -24.33 19.11
CA ASN A 234 28.64 -25.40 19.61
C ASN A 234 28.29 -26.79 19.05
N ASP A 235 27.09 -26.96 18.47
CA ASP A 235 26.66 -28.22 17.84
C ASP A 235 27.07 -28.27 16.35
N GLU A 236 27.57 -27.16 15.77
CA GLU A 236 28.01 -27.07 14.37
C GLU A 236 29.37 -27.77 14.12
N GLU A 237 30.18 -27.99 15.16
CA GLU A 237 31.52 -28.59 15.03
C GLU A 237 31.51 -30.13 14.91
N GLU A 238 30.50 -30.83 15.45
CA GLU A 238 30.45 -32.30 15.39
C GLU A 238 29.84 -32.83 14.08
N ASP A 239 29.01 -32.04 13.38
CA ASP A 239 28.33 -32.42 12.13
C ASP A 239 28.98 -31.85 10.85
N ALA A 240 30.09 -31.12 10.96
CA ALA A 240 30.79 -30.44 9.85
C ALA A 240 31.44 -31.38 8.79
N GLN A 241 31.13 -32.68 8.79
CA GLN A 241 31.59 -33.64 7.78
C GLN A 241 30.55 -34.01 6.72
N GLY A 242 29.34 -33.45 6.79
CA GLY A 242 28.38 -33.49 5.69
C GLY A 242 27.64 -32.17 5.61
N GLU A 243 27.60 -31.54 4.43
CA GLU A 243 26.65 -30.46 4.15
C GLU A 243 25.23 -31.00 4.37
N GLN A 244 24.69 -30.91 5.59
CA GLN A 244 23.32 -31.32 5.88
C GLN A 244 22.38 -30.40 5.09
N GLU A 245 21.83 -30.95 4.01
CA GLU A 245 20.91 -30.23 3.13
C GLU A 245 19.77 -29.59 3.94
N GLY A 246 19.57 -28.28 3.76
CA GLY A 246 18.47 -27.57 4.38
C GLY A 246 18.64 -27.23 5.86
N LEU A 247 19.77 -27.57 6.51
CA LEU A 247 20.08 -27.23 7.91
C LEU A 247 18.97 -27.60 8.92
N GLY A 248 18.20 -28.66 8.65
CA GLY A 248 17.04 -29.06 9.45
C GLY A 248 15.81 -28.13 9.32
N ILE A 249 15.84 -27.14 8.43
CA ILE A 249 14.70 -26.25 8.14
C ILE A 249 13.76 -26.91 7.13
N PRO A 250 12.44 -26.99 7.40
CA PRO A 250 11.48 -27.59 6.47
C PRO A 250 11.51 -26.95 5.08
N VAL A 251 11.44 -27.78 4.03
CA VAL A 251 11.45 -27.32 2.62
C VAL A 251 10.34 -26.29 2.33
N ALA A 252 9.17 -26.44 2.96
CA ALA A 252 8.09 -25.47 2.83
C ALA A 252 8.48 -24.07 3.34
N LEU A 253 9.24 -23.99 4.43
CA LEU A 253 9.76 -22.73 4.95
C LEU A 253 10.87 -22.17 4.07
N GLN A 254 11.78 -23.03 3.58
CA GLN A 254 12.79 -22.63 2.60
C GLN A 254 12.17 -22.00 1.35
N ARG A 255 11.05 -22.55 0.85
CA ARG A 255 10.29 -21.96 -0.26
C ARG A 255 9.76 -20.57 0.07
N LYS A 256 9.16 -20.39 1.26
CA LYS A 256 8.68 -19.07 1.71
C LYS A 256 9.80 -18.04 1.82
N LEU A 257 11.01 -18.46 2.20
CA LEU A 257 12.18 -17.58 2.34
C LEU A 257 12.80 -17.20 0.99
N LEU A 258 12.81 -18.11 0.02
CA LEU A 258 13.59 -17.93 -1.23
C LEU A 258 12.74 -17.60 -2.46
N LEU A 259 11.58 -18.24 -2.64
CA LEU A 259 10.77 -18.07 -3.85
C LEU A 259 10.15 -16.68 -4.07
N PRO A 260 9.91 -15.83 -3.04
CA PRO A 260 9.48 -14.45 -3.30
C PRO A 260 10.43 -13.65 -4.23
N PHE A 261 11.69 -14.06 -4.34
CA PHE A 261 12.68 -13.45 -5.23
C PHE A 261 12.54 -13.86 -6.71
N GLU A 262 11.53 -14.64 -7.08
CA GLU A 262 11.27 -15.04 -8.47
C GLU A 262 11.10 -13.85 -9.43
N HIS A 263 10.65 -12.70 -8.91
CA HIS A 263 10.44 -11.49 -9.69
C HIS A 263 11.70 -10.64 -9.84
N VAL A 264 12.76 -10.92 -9.07
CA VAL A 264 14.05 -10.21 -9.19
C VAL A 264 14.87 -10.90 -10.28
N LYS A 265 14.98 -10.26 -11.44
CA LYS A 265 15.58 -10.85 -12.66
C LYS A 265 16.71 -10.00 -13.20
N GLY A 266 17.61 -10.62 -13.97
CA GLY A 266 18.73 -9.91 -14.60
C GLY A 266 19.79 -9.42 -13.62
N LEU A 267 19.96 -10.11 -12.48
CA LEU A 267 21.04 -9.81 -11.54
C LEU A 267 22.42 -10.16 -12.14
N HIS A 268 23.45 -9.39 -11.78
CA HIS A 268 24.83 -9.67 -12.16
C HIS A 268 25.28 -11.08 -11.71
N SER A 269 25.01 -11.41 -10.45
CA SER A 269 25.28 -12.75 -9.92
C SER A 269 24.37 -13.11 -8.76
N ILE A 270 24.10 -14.40 -8.61
CA ILE A 270 23.29 -14.96 -7.53
C ILE A 270 24.08 -16.10 -6.88
N SER A 271 24.18 -16.10 -5.55
CA SER A 271 24.80 -17.17 -4.76
C SER A 271 23.83 -17.63 -3.67
N ILE A 272 23.62 -18.94 -3.54
CA ILE A 272 22.60 -19.50 -2.62
C ILE A 272 23.22 -20.63 -1.80
N HIS A 273 23.24 -20.45 -0.47
CA HIS A 273 23.89 -21.33 0.50
C HIS A 273 22.89 -21.90 1.51
N GLY A 274 23.05 -23.19 1.86
CA GLY A 274 22.23 -23.89 2.87
C GLY A 274 20.83 -24.34 2.40
N TYR A 275 20.30 -23.78 1.31
CA TYR A 275 19.01 -24.19 0.74
C TYR A 275 19.08 -25.54 0.01
N SER A 276 17.98 -26.30 0.06
CA SER A 276 17.80 -27.53 -0.70
C SER A 276 17.98 -27.30 -2.20
N PRO A 277 18.66 -28.19 -2.94
CA PRO A 277 18.78 -28.12 -4.41
C PRO A 277 17.44 -27.90 -5.12
N THR A 278 16.40 -28.59 -4.67
CA THR A 278 15.05 -28.51 -5.27
C THR A 278 14.47 -27.09 -5.24
N VAL A 279 14.68 -26.35 -4.15
CA VAL A 279 14.19 -24.96 -4.01
C VAL A 279 15.04 -23.99 -4.83
N ARG A 280 16.35 -24.24 -4.93
CA ARG A 280 17.27 -23.44 -5.77
C ARG A 280 16.95 -23.56 -7.25
N GLU A 281 16.75 -24.79 -7.73
CA GLU A 281 16.35 -25.07 -9.11
C GLU A 281 14.97 -24.48 -9.43
N GLU A 282 14.04 -24.55 -8.47
CA GLU A 282 12.73 -23.93 -8.60
C GLU A 282 12.82 -22.40 -8.76
N LEU A 283 13.62 -21.71 -7.93
CA LEU A 283 13.87 -20.27 -8.07
C LEU A 283 14.50 -19.96 -9.43
N ALA A 284 15.54 -20.69 -9.84
CA ALA A 284 16.22 -20.47 -11.11
C ALA A 284 15.25 -20.60 -12.31
N ARG A 285 14.39 -21.62 -12.29
CA ARG A 285 13.34 -21.83 -13.31
C ARG A 285 12.34 -20.68 -13.34
N LEU A 286 11.97 -20.12 -12.19
CA LEU A 286 11.01 -19.01 -12.10
C LEU A 286 11.64 -17.68 -12.55
N GLN A 287 12.90 -17.42 -12.17
CA GLN A 287 13.66 -16.25 -12.62
C GLN A 287 13.99 -16.29 -14.11
N ALA A 288 14.12 -17.48 -14.71
CA ALA A 288 14.33 -17.65 -16.15
C ALA A 288 13.12 -17.26 -17.00
N LYS A 289 11.91 -17.19 -16.42
CA LYS A 289 10.75 -16.67 -17.15
C LYS A 289 11.01 -15.19 -17.48
N PRO A 290 10.74 -14.70 -18.69
CA PRO A 290 10.87 -13.27 -18.96
C PRO A 290 9.86 -12.44 -18.14
N ILE A 291 10.16 -11.17 -17.97
CA ILE A 291 9.18 -10.18 -17.48
C ILE A 291 8.18 -9.93 -18.61
N PRO A 292 6.88 -9.76 -18.33
CA PRO A 292 5.92 -9.30 -19.33
C PRO A 292 6.40 -8.02 -20.01
N THR A 293 6.39 -8.03 -21.33
CA THR A 293 6.71 -6.84 -22.13
C THR A 293 5.67 -5.74 -21.94
N LEU A 294 6.01 -4.51 -22.33
CA LEU A 294 5.06 -3.38 -22.33
C LEU A 294 3.76 -3.74 -23.06
N ARG A 295 3.88 -4.35 -24.25
CA ARG A 295 2.74 -4.83 -25.05
C ARG A 295 1.89 -5.83 -24.26
N GLU A 296 2.51 -6.88 -23.73
CA GLU A 296 1.79 -7.92 -23.00
C GLU A 296 1.09 -7.35 -21.76
N SER A 297 1.68 -6.36 -21.10
CA SER A 297 1.13 -5.69 -19.93
C SER A 297 -0.17 -4.93 -20.26
N VAL A 298 -0.16 -4.12 -21.33
CA VAL A 298 -1.36 -3.36 -21.75
C VAL A 298 -2.42 -4.25 -22.39
N GLU A 299 -2.01 -5.29 -23.13
CA GLU A 299 -2.93 -6.27 -23.73
C GLU A 299 -3.62 -7.10 -22.65
N SER A 300 -2.86 -7.61 -21.67
CA SER A 300 -3.43 -8.36 -20.53
C SER A 300 -4.39 -7.51 -19.72
N ALA A 301 -4.06 -6.23 -19.47
CA ALA A 301 -4.97 -5.32 -18.79
C ALA A 301 -6.28 -5.13 -19.54
N THR A 302 -6.21 -5.04 -20.87
CA THR A 302 -7.38 -4.94 -21.73
C THR A 302 -8.21 -6.22 -21.68
N ASP A 303 -7.58 -7.39 -21.71
CA ASP A 303 -8.28 -8.67 -21.65
C ASP A 303 -8.97 -8.88 -20.32
N PHE A 304 -8.31 -8.57 -19.20
CA PHE A 304 -8.94 -8.60 -17.88
C PHE A 304 -10.10 -7.61 -17.77
N MET A 305 -9.95 -6.41 -18.32
CA MET A 305 -11.01 -5.41 -18.37
C MET A 305 -12.23 -5.92 -19.16
N LEU A 306 -12.03 -6.44 -20.36
CA LEU A 306 -13.12 -6.97 -21.20
C LEU A 306 -13.77 -8.20 -20.58
N ALA A 307 -12.98 -9.07 -19.93
CA ALA A 307 -13.52 -10.20 -19.17
C ALA A 307 -14.40 -9.72 -18.00
N GLY A 308 -13.96 -8.68 -17.28
CA GLY A 308 -14.76 -8.06 -16.22
C GLY A 308 -16.06 -7.47 -16.76
N ASP A 309 -16.02 -6.77 -17.90
CA ASP A 309 -17.19 -6.21 -18.56
C ASP A 309 -18.19 -7.31 -18.96
N ALA A 310 -17.71 -8.44 -19.48
CA ALA A 310 -18.55 -9.59 -19.84
C ALA A 310 -19.24 -10.22 -18.61
N VAL A 311 -18.51 -10.39 -17.50
CA VAL A 311 -19.06 -10.89 -16.23
C VAL A 311 -20.07 -9.92 -15.64
N LEU A 312 -19.80 -8.61 -15.70
CA LEU A 312 -20.72 -7.60 -15.20
C LEU A 312 -21.98 -7.48 -16.06
N ALA A 313 -21.89 -7.77 -17.36
CA ALA A 313 -23.03 -7.74 -18.27
C ALA A 313 -23.93 -8.98 -18.17
N SER A 314 -23.39 -10.17 -17.89
CA SER A 314 -24.16 -11.42 -17.79
C SER A 314 -25.19 -11.40 -16.65
N SER A 315 -24.97 -10.58 -15.63
CA SER A 315 -25.89 -10.35 -14.51
C SER A 315 -27.04 -9.38 -14.83
N ASN A 316 -27.07 -8.72 -15.99
CA ASN A 316 -28.13 -7.76 -16.34
C ASN A 316 -29.38 -8.39 -16.97
N ALA A 317 -29.41 -9.71 -17.19
CA ALA A 317 -30.47 -10.34 -17.99
C ALA A 317 -31.87 -10.31 -17.33
N ASP A 318 -31.98 -10.21 -15.99
CA ASP A 318 -33.26 -10.28 -15.26
C ASP A 318 -33.42 -9.20 -14.17
N THR A 319 -33.02 -7.95 -14.45
CA THR A 319 -33.15 -6.81 -13.50
C THR A 319 -34.59 -6.34 -13.21
N ASN A 320 -35.59 -6.94 -13.85
CA ASN A 320 -37.00 -6.62 -13.60
C ASN A 320 -37.65 -7.49 -12.50
N ASN A 321 -36.92 -8.46 -11.93
CA ASN A 321 -37.36 -9.31 -10.82
C ASN A 321 -36.44 -9.12 -9.59
N ASN A 322 -36.43 -7.91 -9.03
CA ASN A 322 -35.68 -7.60 -7.79
C ASN A 322 -36.21 -8.34 -6.54
N ASP A 323 -37.30 -9.09 -6.66
CA ASP A 323 -37.88 -9.87 -5.55
C ASP A 323 -37.32 -11.30 -5.45
N ASN A 324 -36.42 -11.71 -6.37
CA ASN A 324 -35.79 -13.03 -6.30
C ASN A 324 -34.41 -12.96 -5.60
N PRO A 325 -34.27 -13.50 -4.37
CA PRO A 325 -33.01 -13.46 -3.62
C PRO A 325 -31.86 -14.19 -4.35
N ASP A 326 -32.16 -15.23 -5.12
CA ASP A 326 -31.13 -15.99 -5.85
C ASP A 326 -30.54 -15.18 -7.01
N ALA A 327 -31.37 -14.35 -7.67
CA ALA A 327 -30.93 -13.46 -8.75
C ALA A 327 -30.07 -12.30 -8.19
N GLN A 328 -30.42 -11.80 -7.01
CA GLN A 328 -29.64 -10.75 -6.33
C GLN A 328 -28.26 -11.27 -5.91
N ALA A 329 -28.19 -12.47 -5.31
CA ALA A 329 -26.93 -13.08 -4.92
C ALA A 329 -26.01 -13.35 -6.13
N ALA A 330 -26.56 -13.83 -7.25
CA ALA A 330 -25.81 -14.04 -8.48
C ALA A 330 -25.27 -12.71 -9.07
N ASN A 331 -26.05 -11.64 -8.98
CA ASN A 331 -25.63 -10.30 -9.44
C ASN A 331 -24.52 -9.72 -8.58
N GLU A 332 -24.58 -9.94 -7.25
CA GLU A 332 -23.54 -9.56 -6.31
C GLU A 332 -22.24 -10.32 -6.58
N GLU A 333 -22.32 -11.65 -6.74
CA GLU A 333 -21.16 -12.49 -7.07
C GLU A 333 -20.50 -12.06 -8.38
N ALA A 334 -21.30 -11.79 -9.43
CA ALA A 334 -20.79 -11.30 -10.70
C ALA A 334 -20.08 -9.94 -10.56
N ALA A 335 -20.63 -9.02 -9.78
CA ALA A 335 -20.00 -7.71 -9.57
C ALA A 335 -18.70 -7.82 -8.75
N LEU A 336 -18.63 -8.69 -7.74
CA LEU A 336 -17.40 -8.99 -7.01
C LEU A 336 -16.34 -9.63 -7.90
N GLN A 337 -16.73 -10.57 -8.76
CA GLN A 337 -15.83 -11.21 -9.71
C GLN A 337 -15.32 -10.20 -10.77
N ALA A 338 -16.17 -9.29 -11.24
CA ALA A 338 -15.76 -8.21 -12.13
C ALA A 338 -14.75 -7.27 -11.46
N LEU A 339 -14.96 -6.89 -10.19
CA LEU A 339 -14.00 -6.08 -9.42
C LEU A 339 -12.63 -6.78 -9.31
N GLU A 340 -12.60 -8.09 -9.10
CA GLU A 340 -11.34 -8.84 -9.06
C GLU A 340 -10.62 -8.83 -10.41
N LEU A 341 -11.35 -8.92 -11.51
CA LEU A 341 -10.81 -8.80 -12.86
C LEU A 341 -10.28 -7.39 -13.13
N TYR A 342 -11.00 -6.35 -12.72
CA TYR A 342 -10.54 -4.96 -12.84
C TYR A 342 -9.29 -4.70 -11.99
N ARG A 343 -9.19 -5.31 -10.80
CA ARG A 343 -7.98 -5.26 -9.96
C ARG A 343 -6.79 -5.90 -10.67
N LYS A 344 -6.98 -7.06 -11.30
CA LYS A 344 -5.96 -7.71 -12.14
C LYS A 344 -5.55 -6.84 -13.33
N ALA A 345 -6.51 -6.14 -13.95
CA ALA A 345 -6.23 -5.20 -15.02
C ALA A 345 -5.37 -4.01 -14.56
N PHE A 346 -5.70 -3.40 -13.40
CA PHE A 346 -4.87 -2.36 -12.80
C PHE A 346 -3.45 -2.88 -12.48
N HIS A 347 -3.33 -4.08 -11.91
CA HIS A 347 -2.04 -4.69 -11.60
C HIS A 347 -1.20 -4.92 -12.87
N ALA A 348 -1.82 -5.34 -13.98
CA ALA A 348 -1.14 -5.55 -15.25
C ALA A 348 -0.55 -4.26 -15.84
N ILE A 349 -1.12 -3.09 -15.56
CA ILE A 349 -0.52 -1.78 -15.87
C ILE A 349 0.23 -1.17 -14.67
N HIS A 350 0.73 -2.00 -13.76
CA HIS A 350 1.55 -1.62 -12.60
C HIS A 350 0.89 -0.57 -11.70
N ILE A 351 -0.43 -0.64 -11.55
CA ILE A 351 -1.19 0.14 -10.58
C ILE A 351 -1.65 -0.81 -9.48
N LEU A 352 -1.15 -0.62 -8.26
CA LEU A 352 -1.57 -1.40 -7.10
C LEU A 352 -2.70 -0.69 -6.37
N ILE A 353 -3.74 -1.44 -6.02
CA ILE A 353 -4.88 -0.93 -5.25
C ILE A 353 -4.95 -1.70 -3.93
N HIS A 354 -5.00 -0.94 -2.82
CA HIS A 354 -5.16 -1.48 -1.47
C HIS A 354 -6.13 -0.58 -0.70
N GLY A 355 -7.31 -1.11 -0.36
CA GLY A 355 -8.41 -0.28 0.17
C GLY A 355 -8.69 0.90 -0.76
N ARG A 356 -8.88 2.10 -0.20
CA ARG A 356 -9.08 3.38 -0.92
C ARG A 356 -7.77 4.02 -1.44
N THR A 357 -6.67 3.29 -1.44
CA THR A 357 -5.35 3.77 -1.85
C THR A 357 -4.92 3.13 -3.16
N ARG A 358 -4.29 3.93 -4.03
CA ARG A 358 -3.66 3.42 -5.27
C ARG A 358 -2.23 3.92 -5.42
N ARG A 359 -1.37 3.07 -5.98
CA ARG A 359 0.04 3.37 -6.30
C ARG A 359 0.31 3.07 -7.76
N VAL A 360 0.86 4.06 -8.45
CA VAL A 360 1.33 3.92 -9.83
C VAL A 360 2.83 3.66 -9.73
N LEU A 361 3.30 2.57 -10.30
CA LEU A 361 4.69 2.11 -10.22
C LEU A 361 5.27 1.89 -11.62
N ALA A 362 6.60 1.87 -11.73
CA ALA A 362 7.31 1.62 -12.97
C ALA A 362 6.89 2.56 -14.12
N ASP A 363 6.89 3.87 -13.88
CA ASP A 363 6.49 4.85 -14.89
C ASP A 363 7.40 4.83 -16.11
N ASP A 364 8.72 4.76 -15.92
CA ASP A 364 9.71 4.71 -17.00
C ASP A 364 9.49 3.52 -17.96
N PHE A 365 9.03 2.37 -17.45
CA PHE A 365 8.69 1.20 -18.25
C PHE A 365 7.61 1.47 -19.32
N PHE A 366 6.72 2.43 -19.08
CA PHE A 366 5.66 2.79 -20.02
C PHE A 366 6.06 3.94 -20.97
N HIS A 367 7.25 4.51 -20.87
CA HIS A 367 7.67 5.60 -21.78
C HIS A 367 7.97 5.11 -23.21
N ASP A 368 8.26 3.82 -23.36
CA ASP A 368 8.53 3.21 -24.66
C ASP A 368 7.30 3.19 -25.58
N SER A 369 7.58 3.16 -26.88
CA SER A 369 6.56 2.99 -27.92
C SER A 369 6.18 1.53 -28.12
N ILE A 370 4.90 1.26 -28.31
CA ILE A 370 4.37 -0.07 -28.60
C ILE A 370 4.50 -0.33 -30.10
N THR A 371 5.31 -1.31 -30.48
CA THR A 371 5.65 -1.59 -31.88
C THR A 371 4.66 -2.51 -32.60
N SER A 372 3.84 -3.26 -31.86
CA SER A 372 2.93 -4.27 -32.42
C SER A 372 1.73 -4.54 -31.50
N GLY A 373 0.70 -5.22 -32.02
CA GLY A 373 -0.51 -5.56 -31.26
C GLY A 373 -1.63 -4.52 -31.34
N ARG A 374 -2.60 -4.59 -30.40
CA ARG A 374 -3.79 -3.70 -30.36
C ARG A 374 -3.47 -2.21 -30.31
N TYR A 375 -2.31 -1.87 -29.76
CA TYR A 375 -1.87 -0.51 -29.51
C TYR A 375 -0.63 -0.13 -30.32
N ALA A 376 -0.36 -0.83 -31.43
CA ALA A 376 0.79 -0.55 -32.28
C ALA A 376 0.81 0.93 -32.72
N GLY A 377 1.98 1.56 -32.61
CA GLY A 377 2.20 2.97 -32.95
C GLY A 377 1.89 3.97 -31.83
N GLN A 378 1.38 3.53 -30.68
CA GLN A 378 1.09 4.39 -29.52
C GLN A 378 2.21 4.30 -28.47
N THR A 379 2.36 5.34 -27.65
CA THR A 379 3.26 5.29 -26.48
C THR A 379 2.59 4.55 -25.32
N GLY A 380 3.37 3.77 -24.57
CA GLY A 380 2.86 2.99 -23.44
C GLY A 380 2.16 3.85 -22.39
N ILE A 381 2.70 5.04 -22.12
CA ILE A 381 2.19 5.97 -21.10
C ILE A 381 0.81 6.49 -21.50
N THR A 382 0.60 6.77 -22.78
CA THR A 382 -0.71 7.17 -23.32
C THR A 382 -1.72 6.05 -23.11
N VAL A 383 -1.41 4.84 -23.57
CA VAL A 383 -2.29 3.68 -23.43
C VAL A 383 -2.62 3.39 -21.98
N ARG A 384 -1.63 3.48 -21.08
CA ARG A 384 -1.81 3.29 -19.64
C ARG A 384 -2.77 4.30 -19.03
N VAL A 385 -2.66 5.58 -19.40
CA VAL A 385 -3.60 6.63 -18.94
C VAL A 385 -5.02 6.34 -19.42
N VAL A 386 -5.18 5.98 -20.70
CA VAL A 386 -6.50 5.63 -21.27
C VAL A 386 -7.11 4.41 -20.56
N LEU A 387 -6.33 3.34 -20.38
CA LEU A 387 -6.78 2.14 -19.67
C LEU A 387 -7.14 2.43 -18.22
N ARG A 388 -6.36 3.28 -17.53
CA ARG A 388 -6.67 3.69 -16.14
C ARG A 388 -8.03 4.38 -16.06
N LEU A 389 -8.33 5.32 -16.95
CA LEU A 389 -9.60 6.03 -16.95
C LEU A 389 -10.77 5.07 -17.24
N LYS A 390 -10.60 4.19 -18.24
CA LYS A 390 -11.56 3.12 -18.58
C LYS A 390 -11.85 2.21 -17.39
N LEU A 391 -10.81 1.77 -16.69
CA LEU A 391 -10.92 0.88 -15.54
C LEU A 391 -11.59 1.55 -14.35
N VAL A 392 -11.30 2.83 -14.07
CA VAL A 392 -12.00 3.58 -13.02
C VAL A 392 -13.51 3.61 -13.30
N SER A 393 -13.91 3.99 -14.52
CA SER A 393 -15.32 4.05 -14.90
C SER A 393 -16.05 2.71 -14.70
N ARG A 394 -15.40 1.59 -15.04
CA ARG A 394 -15.94 0.23 -14.89
C ARG A 394 -15.99 -0.23 -13.44
N THR A 395 -14.97 0.14 -12.66
CA THR A 395 -14.92 -0.13 -11.21
C THR A 395 -16.08 0.57 -10.48
N ILE A 396 -16.36 1.84 -10.83
CA ILE A 396 -17.51 2.57 -10.28
C ILE A 396 -18.83 1.86 -10.68
N ALA A 397 -18.93 1.38 -11.93
CA ALA A 397 -20.13 0.65 -12.38
C ALA A 397 -20.37 -0.61 -11.54
N ALA A 398 -19.32 -1.38 -11.25
CA ALA A 398 -19.43 -2.58 -10.40
C ALA A 398 -19.80 -2.21 -8.95
N TYR A 399 -19.21 -1.17 -8.36
CA TYR A 399 -19.58 -0.70 -7.02
C TYR A 399 -21.02 -0.19 -6.95
N ASN A 400 -21.47 0.57 -7.95
CA ASN A 400 -22.87 1.00 -8.05
C ASN A 400 -23.82 -0.20 -8.09
N LYS A 401 -23.45 -1.24 -8.82
CA LYS A 401 -24.26 -2.47 -8.91
C LYS A 401 -24.33 -3.24 -7.59
N LEU A 402 -23.28 -3.17 -6.78
CA LEU A 402 -23.25 -3.69 -5.40
C LEU A 402 -23.97 -2.79 -4.38
N GLY A 403 -24.43 -1.59 -4.80
CA GLY A 403 -24.95 -0.58 -3.88
C GLY A 403 -23.89 -0.02 -2.92
N GLN A 404 -22.60 -0.21 -3.20
CA GLN A 404 -21.49 0.33 -2.42
C GLN A 404 -21.21 1.79 -2.83
N TRP A 405 -22.18 2.67 -2.55
CA TRP A 405 -22.18 4.05 -3.03
C TRP A 405 -20.96 4.86 -2.57
N GLY A 406 -20.51 4.66 -1.33
CA GLY A 406 -19.31 5.33 -0.81
C GLY A 406 -18.04 4.99 -1.59
N GLU A 407 -17.85 3.71 -1.97
CA GLU A 407 -16.70 3.30 -2.78
C GLU A 407 -16.80 3.83 -4.22
N ALA A 408 -17.99 3.79 -4.81
CA ALA A 408 -18.24 4.36 -6.14
C ALA A 408 -17.96 5.86 -6.18
N ALA A 409 -18.43 6.61 -5.17
CA ALA A 409 -18.20 8.03 -5.02
C ALA A 409 -16.72 8.33 -4.80
N PHE A 410 -16.05 7.62 -3.90
CA PHE A 410 -14.62 7.83 -3.61
C PHE A 410 -13.74 7.69 -4.85
N TRP A 411 -13.84 6.58 -5.58
CA TRP A 411 -13.00 6.31 -6.75
C TRP A 411 -13.31 7.23 -7.92
N GLY A 412 -14.59 7.52 -8.11
CA GLY A 412 -15.07 8.43 -9.15
C GLY A 412 -14.67 9.87 -8.89
N PHE A 413 -14.95 10.38 -7.70
CA PHE A 413 -14.69 11.77 -7.34
C PHE A 413 -13.20 12.10 -7.35
N ARG A 414 -12.35 11.20 -6.86
CA ARG A 414 -10.89 11.36 -6.97
C ARG A 414 -10.42 11.53 -8.41
N THR A 415 -11.06 10.85 -9.36
CA THR A 415 -10.72 10.98 -10.78
C THR A 415 -11.30 12.26 -11.36
N VAL A 416 -12.50 12.68 -10.94
CA VAL A 416 -13.08 13.99 -11.27
C VAL A 416 -12.16 15.13 -10.85
N GLN A 417 -11.64 15.12 -9.61
CA GLN A 417 -10.69 16.14 -9.12
C GLN A 417 -9.44 16.19 -10.00
N ILE A 418 -8.82 15.04 -10.28
CA ILE A 418 -7.62 14.99 -11.14
C ILE A 418 -7.92 15.53 -12.54
N LEU A 419 -9.08 15.19 -13.11
CA LEU A 419 -9.51 15.74 -14.39
C LEU A 419 -9.62 17.27 -14.28
N GLN A 420 -10.28 17.81 -13.24
CA GLN A 420 -10.46 19.25 -13.07
C GLN A 420 -9.15 20.02 -12.83
N GLU A 421 -8.23 19.47 -12.04
CA GLU A 421 -6.93 20.07 -11.76
C GLU A 421 -6.00 20.02 -12.98
N SER A 422 -6.08 18.95 -13.77
CA SER A 422 -5.26 18.74 -14.96
C SER A 422 -5.90 19.33 -16.23
N PHE A 423 -6.99 20.08 -16.10
CA PHE A 423 -7.79 20.57 -17.21
C PHE A 423 -7.11 21.77 -17.89
N ASN A 424 -6.07 21.49 -18.67
CA ASN A 424 -5.52 22.41 -19.66
C ASN A 424 -6.03 22.03 -21.07
N THR A 425 -5.96 22.97 -22.01
CA THR A 425 -6.45 22.79 -23.39
C THR A 425 -5.79 21.60 -24.09
N ASP A 426 -4.54 21.30 -23.75
CA ASP A 426 -3.77 20.18 -24.32
C ASP A 426 -4.29 18.81 -23.83
N PHE A 427 -4.68 18.71 -22.56
CA PHE A 427 -5.27 17.51 -21.98
C PHE A 427 -6.70 17.29 -22.52
N GLU A 428 -7.46 18.36 -22.76
CA GLU A 428 -8.77 18.25 -23.42
C GLU A 428 -8.66 17.73 -24.86
N HIS A 429 -7.66 18.23 -25.62
CA HIS A 429 -7.35 17.71 -26.95
C HIS A 429 -6.93 16.23 -26.89
N PHE A 430 -6.09 15.86 -25.92
CA PHE A 430 -5.71 14.47 -25.67
C PHE A 430 -6.92 13.56 -25.36
N LEU A 431 -7.82 13.97 -24.46
CA LEU A 431 -9.03 13.20 -24.13
C LEU A 431 -9.96 13.05 -25.34
N THR A 432 -10.03 14.08 -26.18
CA THR A 432 -10.91 14.09 -27.36
C THR A 432 -10.35 13.19 -28.48
N ASP A 433 -9.05 13.23 -28.72
CA ASP A 433 -8.37 12.49 -29.78
C ASP A 433 -8.18 11.01 -29.45
N PHE A 434 -7.84 10.68 -28.20
CA PHE A 434 -7.42 9.32 -27.82
C PHE A 434 -8.47 8.51 -27.06
N ILE A 435 -9.37 9.17 -26.32
CA ILE A 435 -10.36 8.49 -25.45
C ILE A 435 -11.74 8.42 -26.09
N GLU A 436 -11.90 8.95 -27.30
CA GLU A 436 -13.21 9.27 -27.87
C GLU A 436 -14.10 10.08 -26.90
N GLY A 437 -13.52 10.74 -25.87
CA GLY A 437 -14.22 11.50 -24.82
C GLY A 437 -15.17 10.72 -23.90
N SER A 438 -15.60 9.51 -24.26
CA SER A 438 -16.76 8.85 -23.66
C SER A 438 -16.51 8.37 -22.21
N ASP A 439 -15.34 7.79 -21.92
CA ASP A 439 -15.05 7.22 -20.60
C ASP A 439 -14.97 8.27 -19.49
N ALA A 440 -14.44 9.47 -19.79
CA ALA A 440 -14.46 10.59 -18.85
C ALA A 440 -15.89 10.96 -18.47
N GLY A 441 -16.78 11.07 -19.46
CA GLY A 441 -18.21 11.30 -19.24
C GLY A 441 -18.85 10.22 -18.37
N TRP A 442 -18.51 8.95 -18.59
CA TRP A 442 -19.01 7.84 -17.78
C TRP A 442 -18.53 7.89 -16.33
N VAL A 443 -17.30 8.36 -16.06
CA VAL A 443 -16.85 8.59 -14.67
C VAL A 443 -17.78 9.60 -14.00
N TYR A 444 -18.03 10.75 -14.61
CA TYR A 444 -18.94 11.75 -14.03
C TYR A 444 -20.36 11.21 -13.83
N VAL A 445 -20.93 10.53 -14.85
CA VAL A 445 -22.28 9.96 -14.79
C VAL A 445 -22.42 8.98 -13.62
N ARG A 446 -21.51 8.00 -13.53
CA ARG A 446 -21.58 6.93 -12.53
C ARG A 446 -21.23 7.41 -11.13
N THR A 447 -20.33 8.38 -11.01
CA THR A 447 -20.08 9.07 -9.74
C THR A 447 -21.34 9.82 -9.30
N GLY A 448 -22.01 10.53 -10.21
CA GLY A 448 -23.26 11.23 -9.92
C GLY A 448 -24.39 10.31 -9.46
N ILE A 449 -24.47 9.08 -10.00
CA ILE A 449 -25.41 8.04 -9.51
C ILE A 449 -25.15 7.72 -8.03
N ALA A 450 -23.88 7.51 -7.65
CA ALA A 450 -23.50 7.23 -6.27
C ALA A 450 -23.88 8.40 -5.33
N PHE A 451 -23.53 9.64 -5.71
CA PHE A 451 -23.93 10.83 -4.96
C PHE A 451 -25.45 10.95 -4.83
N TRP A 452 -26.20 10.70 -5.90
CA TRP A 452 -27.66 10.78 -5.85
C TRP A 452 -28.27 9.79 -4.85
N HIS A 453 -27.75 8.56 -4.77
CA HIS A 453 -28.20 7.59 -3.77
C HIS A 453 -27.84 8.02 -2.34
N MET A 454 -26.62 8.51 -2.11
CA MET A 454 -26.20 9.02 -0.80
C MET A 454 -27.01 10.26 -0.38
N GLU A 455 -27.31 11.17 -1.31
CA GLU A 455 -28.10 12.39 -1.09
C GLU A 455 -29.57 12.11 -0.75
N ARG A 456 -30.11 10.97 -1.18
CA ARG A 456 -31.48 10.54 -0.86
C ARG A 456 -31.60 9.96 0.55
N ASP A 457 -30.53 9.38 1.06
CA ASP A 457 -30.45 8.81 2.41
C ASP A 457 -29.34 9.51 3.21
N LYS A 458 -29.50 10.83 3.39
CA LYS A 458 -28.49 11.66 4.04
C LYS A 458 -28.18 11.22 5.46
N GLU A 459 -29.14 10.64 6.16
CA GLU A 459 -28.95 10.18 7.53
C GLU A 459 -27.95 9.02 7.59
N ALA A 460 -28.08 8.04 6.68
CA ALA A 460 -27.14 6.93 6.60
C ALA A 460 -25.74 7.35 6.08
N TRP A 461 -25.68 8.36 5.20
CA TRP A 461 -24.46 8.74 4.49
C TRP A 461 -23.80 10.04 4.97
N LEU A 462 -24.30 10.66 6.04
CA LEU A 462 -23.81 11.96 6.53
C LEU A 462 -22.29 11.97 6.74
N GLY A 463 -21.74 10.90 7.35
CA GLY A 463 -20.31 10.80 7.62
C GLY A 463 -19.43 10.82 6.36
N GLU A 464 -19.88 10.16 5.30
CA GLU A 464 -19.17 10.12 4.01
C GLU A 464 -19.38 11.43 3.25
N LEU A 465 -20.61 11.97 3.19
CA LEU A 465 -20.93 13.23 2.50
C LEU A 465 -20.17 14.43 3.09
N ILE A 466 -19.93 14.46 4.41
CA ILE A 466 -19.13 15.52 5.05
C ILE A 466 -17.72 15.61 4.46
N SER A 467 -17.13 14.47 4.07
CA SER A 467 -15.77 14.46 3.50
C SER A 467 -15.67 15.16 2.13
N TYR A 468 -16.81 15.44 1.49
CA TYR A 468 -16.90 16.16 0.22
C TYR A 468 -17.56 17.55 0.34
N ALA A 469 -17.86 18.02 1.55
CA ALA A 469 -18.67 19.23 1.74
C ALA A 469 -18.00 20.51 1.19
N ASP A 470 -16.66 20.57 1.21
CA ASP A 470 -15.88 21.71 0.70
C ASP A 470 -15.68 21.65 -0.82
N GLU A 471 -16.14 20.58 -1.48
CA GLU A 471 -15.90 20.33 -2.89
C GLU A 471 -17.08 20.77 -3.74
N PRO A 472 -16.97 21.87 -4.51
CA PRO A 472 -18.11 22.50 -5.17
C PRO A 472 -18.70 21.65 -6.29
N VAL A 473 -18.05 20.59 -6.74
CA VAL A 473 -18.58 19.68 -7.77
C VAL A 473 -19.12 18.37 -7.18
N ALA A 474 -19.00 18.14 -5.88
CA ALA A 474 -19.44 16.92 -5.20
C ALA A 474 -20.97 16.88 -4.94
N GLU A 475 -21.75 17.13 -6.00
CA GLU A 475 -23.21 17.04 -6.00
C GLU A 475 -23.65 16.30 -7.25
N SER A 476 -24.63 15.39 -7.13
CA SER A 476 -25.11 14.54 -8.24
C SER A 476 -25.46 15.34 -9.50
N GLY A 477 -26.24 16.42 -9.34
CA GLY A 477 -26.65 17.30 -10.43
C GLY A 477 -25.48 18.01 -11.12
N ARG A 478 -24.49 18.50 -10.36
CA ARG A 478 -23.31 19.19 -10.92
C ARG A 478 -22.41 18.22 -11.68
N LEU A 479 -22.24 17.00 -11.17
CA LEU A 479 -21.50 15.93 -11.85
C LEU A 479 -22.16 15.59 -13.19
N TRP A 480 -23.48 15.47 -13.26
CA TRP A 480 -24.19 15.20 -14.52
C TRP A 480 -24.13 16.37 -15.51
N VAL A 481 -24.20 17.62 -15.03
CA VAL A 481 -24.00 18.80 -15.89
C VAL A 481 -22.58 18.81 -16.46
N ALA A 482 -21.56 18.53 -15.65
CA ALA A 482 -20.18 18.45 -16.09
C ALA A 482 -19.97 17.30 -17.09
N ALA A 483 -20.63 16.15 -16.89
CA ALA A 483 -20.55 15.00 -17.79
C ALA A 483 -20.93 15.34 -19.24
N ARG A 484 -21.85 16.29 -19.46
CA ARG A 484 -22.32 16.68 -20.81
C ARG A 484 -21.20 17.14 -21.73
N ARG A 485 -20.11 17.67 -21.18
CA ARG A 485 -18.93 18.12 -21.96
C ARG A 485 -18.20 16.95 -22.62
N PHE A 486 -18.27 15.76 -22.01
CA PHE A 486 -17.52 14.57 -22.41
C PHE A 486 -18.40 13.52 -23.09
N VAL A 487 -19.69 13.47 -22.76
CA VAL A 487 -20.64 12.51 -23.35
C VAL A 487 -21.02 12.92 -24.78
N LYS A 488 -20.47 12.21 -25.76
CA LYS A 488 -20.82 12.34 -27.18
C LYS A 488 -22.26 11.93 -27.46
N SER A 489 -22.82 12.45 -28.57
CA SER A 489 -24.20 12.17 -28.98
C SER A 489 -24.52 10.67 -29.08
N ALA A 490 -23.59 9.86 -29.59
CA ALA A 490 -23.77 8.41 -29.75
C ALA A 490 -23.94 7.68 -28.40
N ALA A 491 -23.31 8.15 -27.32
CA ALA A 491 -23.36 7.54 -26.00
C ALA A 491 -24.53 8.05 -25.13
N ARG A 492 -25.26 9.09 -25.57
CA ARG A 492 -26.35 9.68 -24.77
C ARG A 492 -27.49 8.71 -24.52
N ALA A 493 -27.81 7.84 -25.48
CA ALA A 493 -28.85 6.83 -25.31
C ALA A 493 -28.50 5.84 -24.19
N ASP A 494 -27.25 5.38 -24.16
CA ASP A 494 -26.75 4.47 -23.13
C ASP A 494 -26.70 5.13 -21.76
N VAL A 495 -26.27 6.40 -21.68
CA VAL A 495 -26.29 7.17 -20.43
C VAL A 495 -27.70 7.29 -19.87
N ARG A 496 -28.70 7.59 -20.73
CA ARG A 496 -30.10 7.65 -20.31
C ARG A 496 -30.59 6.30 -19.78
N LYS A 497 -30.24 5.20 -20.44
CA LYS A 497 -30.57 3.84 -20.01
C LYS A 497 -29.94 3.50 -18.66
N GLU A 498 -28.67 3.85 -18.45
CA GLU A 498 -27.97 3.64 -17.17
C GLU A 498 -28.66 4.42 -16.04
N LEU A 499 -28.87 5.73 -16.21
CA LEU A 499 -29.53 6.58 -15.20
C LEU A 499 -30.93 6.08 -14.86
N GLN A 500 -31.69 5.64 -15.86
CA GLN A 500 -33.01 5.04 -15.67
C GLN A 500 -32.93 3.74 -14.86
N GLY A 501 -31.92 2.90 -15.12
CA GLY A 501 -31.69 1.64 -14.37
C GLY A 501 -31.45 1.85 -12.88
N TYR A 502 -30.92 3.01 -12.48
CA TYR A 502 -30.75 3.38 -11.07
C TYR A 502 -31.90 4.23 -10.51
N GLY A 503 -32.98 4.45 -11.27
CA GLY A 503 -34.16 5.19 -10.80
C GLY A 503 -33.96 6.70 -10.69
N VAL A 504 -32.99 7.26 -11.41
CA VAL A 504 -32.74 8.72 -11.46
C VAL A 504 -33.95 9.44 -12.09
N PRO A 505 -34.39 10.61 -11.57
CA PRO A 505 -35.56 11.30 -12.09
C PRO A 505 -35.43 11.72 -13.56
N GLN A 506 -36.55 11.67 -14.30
CA GLN A 506 -36.58 12.00 -15.73
C GLN A 506 -36.03 13.39 -16.05
N ALA A 507 -36.21 14.38 -15.17
CA ALA A 507 -35.67 15.72 -15.34
C ALA A 507 -34.13 15.73 -15.50
N MET A 508 -33.44 14.84 -14.78
CA MET A 508 -31.99 14.70 -14.86
C MET A 508 -31.57 13.85 -16.06
N ILE A 509 -32.34 12.81 -16.39
CA ILE A 509 -32.15 12.00 -17.61
C ILE A 509 -32.22 12.89 -18.87
N ASN A 510 -33.14 13.85 -18.88
CA ASN A 510 -33.34 14.79 -20.00
C ASN A 510 -32.14 15.73 -20.24
N LEU A 511 -31.20 15.87 -19.29
CA LEU A 511 -29.94 16.61 -19.51
C LEU A 511 -29.09 16.01 -20.65
N PHE A 512 -29.27 14.71 -20.89
CA PHE A 512 -28.64 13.96 -21.98
C PHE A 512 -29.60 13.74 -23.15
N GLY A 513 -30.67 14.53 -23.25
CA GLY A 513 -31.54 14.58 -24.42
C GLY A 513 -30.81 15.11 -25.66
N ASP A 514 -31.31 14.76 -26.83
CA ASP A 514 -30.83 15.39 -28.07
C ASP A 514 -31.32 16.83 -28.09
N VAL A 515 -30.40 17.76 -27.82
CA VAL A 515 -30.66 19.18 -28.07
C VAL A 515 -30.89 19.30 -29.57
N ALA A 516 -32.14 19.48 -29.99
CA ALA A 516 -32.42 19.92 -31.34
C ALA A 516 -31.58 21.17 -31.59
N THR A 517 -30.75 21.13 -32.63
CA THR A 517 -29.99 22.26 -33.16
C THR A 517 -30.90 23.48 -33.29
N ARG A 518 -30.90 24.31 -32.25
CA ARG A 518 -31.50 25.64 -32.21
C ARG A 518 -30.42 26.54 -31.63
N ASP A 519 -29.38 26.75 -32.42
CA ASP A 519 -28.43 27.87 -32.33
C ASP A 519 -27.58 27.88 -33.61
N GLU A 520 -28.24 27.91 -34.76
CA GLU A 520 -27.74 28.51 -36.00
C GLU A 520 -28.84 29.43 -36.54
N VAL A 521 -29.22 30.42 -35.73
CA VAL A 521 -29.75 31.68 -36.29
C VAL A 521 -28.60 32.65 -36.18
N VAL A 522 -27.69 32.57 -37.15
CA VAL A 522 -26.78 33.66 -37.43
C VAL A 522 -27.66 34.85 -37.78
N GLU A 523 -27.62 35.81 -36.88
CA GLU A 523 -28.03 37.20 -37.03
C GLU A 523 -27.37 37.77 -38.29
N SER A 524 -28.03 37.58 -39.43
CA SER A 524 -27.73 38.26 -40.68
C SER A 524 -28.15 39.72 -40.53
N THR A 525 -27.29 40.50 -39.88
CA THR A 525 -27.25 41.96 -39.99
C THR A 525 -26.83 42.29 -41.43
N VAL A 526 -27.81 42.37 -42.33
CA VAL A 526 -27.61 43.05 -43.62
C VAL A 526 -27.61 44.54 -43.31
N ALA A 527 -26.42 45.13 -43.46
CA ALA A 527 -26.22 46.57 -43.44
C ALA A 527 -27.07 47.22 -44.53
N ASP A 528 -27.86 48.19 -44.09
CA ASP A 528 -28.56 49.18 -44.89
C ASP A 528 -27.49 50.16 -45.42
N ASP A 529 -27.21 50.12 -46.72
CA ASP A 529 -26.45 51.17 -47.41
C ASP A 529 -27.16 51.47 -48.74
N GLY A 530 -28.06 52.46 -48.68
CA GLY A 530 -28.59 53.16 -49.83
C GLY A 530 -27.76 54.40 -50.16
N SER A 531 -27.21 54.46 -51.37
CA SER A 531 -26.99 55.68 -52.18
C SER A 531 -26.51 55.23 -53.57
N SER A 532 -27.34 55.23 -54.63
CA SER A 532 -27.77 56.37 -55.47
C SER A 532 -26.66 57.01 -56.31
N THR A 533 -26.91 57.03 -57.65
CA THR A 533 -26.37 57.81 -58.82
C THR A 533 -25.85 56.87 -59.93
N SER A 534 -26.58 56.52 -60.99
CA SER A 534 -27.02 57.26 -62.21
C SER A 534 -25.97 57.32 -63.34
N GLU A 535 -26.45 57.03 -64.57
CA GLU A 535 -25.84 57.23 -65.92
C GLU A 535 -24.73 56.21 -66.29
N ASP A 536 -24.74 55.46 -67.40
CA ASP A 536 -25.40 55.50 -68.73
C ASP A 536 -25.82 54.08 -69.19
#